data_AF-A0A6P0YRC8-F1
#
_entry.id   AF-A0A6P0YRC8-F1
#
_cell.length_a   1.000
_cell.length_b   1.000
_cell.length_c   1.000
_cell.angle_alpha   90.00
_cell.angle_beta   90.00
_cell.angle_gamma   90.00
#
_symmetry.space_group_name_H-M   'P 1'
#
loop_
_entity.id
_entity.type
_entity.pdbx_description
1 polymer ?
#
loop_
_entity_poly.entity_id
_entity_poly.type
_entity_poly.pdbx_seq_one_letter_code
_entity_poly.pdbx_strand_id
1 'polypeptide(L)'
;MKTLQQLGMVILGVGFMELGFSHAIARADQGLFLTYPPEVHQTTAEQIFLIGTAAPEGEVLVNGESIQRNVAGHFAPSFPLQVGDNTFTLRYGDQEKRVVVTRLSTGLAVPDGVAFVPESLMPTVDIARLPGELICFEAIAPPNAAVSVSLGTHSIPLSPEPPNPSLPPNYSVLTFDNQPTVLTNANDSSGAMLYQGCRTFTNPGLLGAPTYRMVFDGQTVQTAAAGTVEIFDPNQIQVVEVTAESGTARTGPSTHYSRLTPLPPGTRARLTGREGEWFRMDYGAWIRGTKAVVQGVVMPPRSLIRSVQMRQGTDRTEMLFPLQVPVPISVDQGSDTFSLTLHNTTAQTDTILLNDDLLVERMDWTQPNPDEVTYRFTLKTQQQWGYDIRYEGTTLVLVLHHPPALRPGPQPLQGMRILLDPGHGGPNDLGARGPTGYPEKDVALDISLLLRDELEQRGATVIMSRTEDVDVGLGDRVNLIQSSNPHLALSVHYNALPDNGDAINTAGIGTFWYNAQAHRPAVVLHNYLVETLGRPSYGVFWNNLALTRPTTAPSVLLELGFMINPDEFEWVIDPVEQQRLANALADGILAWVNESQ
;
A
#
# COMPACT_ATOMS: atom_id res chain seq x y z
N MET A 1 41.17 -75.88 -10.15
CA MET A 1 42.41 -75.64 -9.37
C MET A 1 42.05 -74.73 -8.22
N LYS A 2 41.67 -75.34 -7.08
CA LYS A 2 42.35 -75.23 -5.76
C LYS A 2 42.15 -73.85 -5.11
N THR A 3 41.46 -73.66 -3.97
CA THR A 3 40.85 -74.59 -2.99
C THR A 3 39.95 -73.78 -2.03
N LEU A 4 38.95 -74.45 -1.45
CA LEU A 4 38.10 -74.05 -0.31
C LEU A 4 38.86 -74.01 1.04
N GLN A 5 38.14 -73.53 2.08
CA GLN A 5 38.21 -73.78 3.55
C GLN A 5 38.66 -72.55 4.37
N GLN A 6 38.13 -72.20 5.54
CA GLN A 6 37.14 -72.78 6.45
C GLN A 6 36.70 -71.73 7.51
N LEU A 7 35.63 -72.06 8.25
CA LEU A 7 35.02 -71.34 9.38
C LEU A 7 35.99 -70.89 10.50
N GLY A 8 35.59 -69.81 11.18
CA GLY A 8 36.02 -69.46 12.54
C GLY A 8 35.06 -68.46 13.20
N MET A 9 34.13 -68.95 14.01
CA MET A 9 33.23 -68.17 14.86
C MET A 9 33.98 -67.75 16.12
N VAL A 10 34.07 -66.43 16.40
CA VAL A 10 34.46 -65.89 17.71
C VAL A 10 33.50 -64.76 18.04
N ILE A 11 32.75 -64.96 19.13
CA ILE A 11 31.93 -63.94 19.80
C ILE A 11 32.88 -63.05 20.59
N LEU A 12 32.86 -61.74 20.35
CA LEU A 12 33.33 -60.72 21.27
C LEU A 12 32.58 -59.42 20.95
N GLY A 13 31.72 -59.01 21.87
CA GLY A 13 30.94 -57.78 21.77
C GLY A 13 31.83 -56.54 21.82
N VAL A 14 31.47 -55.54 21.03
CA VAL A 14 31.97 -54.17 21.14
C VAL A 14 30.79 -53.24 20.88
N GLY A 15 30.61 -52.27 21.78
CA GLY A 15 29.41 -51.48 21.97
C GLY A 15 29.04 -50.58 20.78
N PHE A 16 27.73 -50.37 20.66
CA PHE A 16 27.16 -49.25 19.93
C PHE A 16 27.62 -47.94 20.58
N MET A 17 28.42 -47.18 19.86
CA MET A 17 28.73 -45.80 20.21
C MET A 17 27.68 -44.92 19.52
N GLU A 18 26.58 -44.63 20.22
CA GLU A 18 25.67 -43.56 19.85
C GLU A 18 26.45 -42.23 19.93
N LEU A 19 26.79 -41.67 18.77
CA LEU A 19 27.24 -40.29 18.67
C LEU A 19 26.02 -39.38 18.74
N GLY A 20 25.53 -39.15 19.96
CA GLY A 20 24.63 -38.04 20.25
C GLY A 20 25.39 -36.73 20.04
N PHE A 21 25.20 -36.08 18.90
CA PHE A 21 25.55 -34.66 18.75
C PHE A 21 24.52 -33.83 19.50
N SER A 22 24.70 -33.71 20.83
CA SER A 22 24.13 -32.62 21.59
C SER A 22 24.74 -31.31 21.08
N HIS A 23 24.02 -30.60 20.21
CA HIS A 23 24.28 -29.18 19.97
C HIS A 23 23.87 -28.43 21.25
N ALA A 24 24.74 -28.45 22.25
CA ALA A 24 24.72 -27.43 23.27
C ALA A 24 25.11 -26.13 22.55
N ILE A 25 24.09 -25.37 22.12
CA ILE A 25 24.28 -23.97 21.77
C ILE A 25 24.88 -23.34 23.01
N ALA A 26 26.16 -22.96 22.94
CA ALA A 26 26.77 -22.13 23.95
C ALA A 26 25.90 -20.88 24.05
N ARG A 27 25.19 -20.71 25.18
CA ARG A 27 24.53 -19.46 25.54
C ARG A 27 25.63 -18.40 25.63
N ALA A 28 25.92 -17.75 24.52
CA ALA A 28 26.72 -16.53 24.52
C ALA A 28 26.02 -15.55 25.46
N ASP A 29 26.80 -14.97 26.36
CA ASP A 29 26.39 -13.96 27.32
C ASP A 29 25.84 -12.76 26.53
N GLN A 30 24.54 -12.74 26.24
CA GLN A 30 23.91 -11.67 25.48
C GLN A 30 23.89 -10.43 26.39
N GLY A 31 24.87 -9.55 26.19
CA GLY A 31 24.85 -8.21 26.75
C GLY A 31 23.60 -7.44 26.31
N LEU A 32 23.34 -6.32 26.99
CA LEU A 32 22.28 -5.39 26.66
C LEU A 32 22.41 -4.91 25.21
N PHE A 33 21.40 -5.25 24.42
CA PHE A 33 21.25 -4.82 23.04
C PHE A 33 19.92 -4.11 22.87
N LEU A 34 19.95 -2.95 22.24
CA LEU A 34 18.78 -2.18 21.88
C LEU A 34 18.68 -2.15 20.35
N THR A 35 17.61 -2.71 19.82
CA THR A 35 17.31 -2.73 18.39
C THR A 35 16.66 -1.44 17.94
N TYR A 36 15.71 -0.95 18.74
CA TYR A 36 14.92 0.24 18.43
C TYR A 36 14.57 1.01 19.71
N PRO A 37 14.54 2.34 19.68
CA PRO A 37 14.91 3.22 18.58
C PRO A 37 16.43 3.32 18.38
N PRO A 38 16.91 3.85 17.24
CA PRO A 38 18.31 4.24 17.08
C PRO A 38 18.71 5.29 18.13
N GLU A 39 20.02 5.49 18.35
CA GLU A 39 20.55 6.37 19.41
C GLU A 39 19.98 7.81 19.37
N VAL A 40 19.65 8.29 18.16
CA VAL A 40 18.94 9.54 17.92
C VAL A 40 17.74 9.23 17.05
N HIS A 41 16.54 9.50 17.57
CA HIS A 41 15.27 9.27 16.87
C HIS A 41 14.38 10.51 16.94
N GLN A 42 13.64 10.79 15.87
CA GLN A 42 12.66 11.88 15.83
C GLN A 42 11.29 11.33 15.47
N THR A 43 10.26 11.79 16.17
CA THR A 43 8.89 11.35 15.95
C THR A 43 7.90 12.46 16.26
N THR A 44 6.67 12.37 15.76
CA THR A 44 5.54 13.19 16.22
C THR A 44 4.63 12.41 17.16
N ALA A 45 4.88 11.11 17.35
CA ALA A 45 4.08 10.25 18.21
C ALA A 45 4.16 10.68 19.68
N GLU A 46 3.08 10.45 20.41
CA GLU A 46 3.01 10.77 21.84
C GLU A 46 3.72 9.76 22.74
N GLN A 47 4.19 8.66 22.16
CA GLN A 47 4.91 7.59 22.83
C GLN A 47 5.93 6.95 21.89
N ILE A 48 6.79 6.11 22.46
CA ILE A 48 7.77 5.29 21.73
C ILE A 48 7.96 3.97 22.48
N PHE A 49 8.10 2.87 21.74
CA PHE A 49 8.54 1.59 22.32
C PHE A 49 10.05 1.41 22.23
N LEU A 50 10.63 0.75 23.25
CA LEU A 50 12.05 0.36 23.27
C LEU A 50 12.16 -1.15 23.04
N ILE A 51 12.67 -1.57 21.89
CA ILE A 51 12.79 -2.99 21.50
C ILE A 51 14.22 -3.45 21.68
N GLY A 52 14.45 -4.51 22.45
CA GLY A 52 15.78 -5.03 22.67
C GLY A 52 15.82 -6.36 23.41
N THR A 53 17.03 -6.80 23.72
CA THR A 53 17.30 -8.02 24.46
C THR A 53 18.43 -7.81 25.47
N ALA A 54 18.42 -8.61 26.52
CA ALA A 54 19.56 -8.87 27.39
C ALA A 54 19.44 -10.32 27.88
N ALA A 55 20.49 -10.86 28.50
CA ALA A 55 20.44 -12.23 29.01
C ALA A 55 19.21 -12.47 29.91
N PRO A 56 18.63 -13.70 29.91
CA PRO A 56 17.38 -13.99 30.63
C PRO A 56 17.43 -13.75 32.14
N GLU A 57 18.61 -13.91 32.74
CA GLU A 57 18.83 -13.64 34.17
C GLU A 57 19.04 -12.13 34.41
N GLY A 58 18.90 -11.67 35.66
CA GLY A 58 19.09 -10.26 36.03
C GLY A 58 17.91 -9.34 35.69
N GLU A 59 18.13 -8.03 35.82
CA GLU A 59 17.11 -7.00 35.56
C GLU A 59 17.61 -6.00 34.51
N VAL A 60 16.72 -5.60 33.60
CA VAL A 60 16.94 -4.45 32.72
C VAL A 60 16.18 -3.27 33.31
N LEU A 61 16.89 -2.16 33.50
CA LEU A 61 16.30 -0.92 34.02
C LEU A 61 16.22 0.11 32.89
N VAL A 62 15.10 0.83 32.78
CA VAL A 62 14.95 2.02 31.94
C VAL A 62 14.73 3.22 32.86
N ASN A 63 15.62 4.21 32.81
CA ASN A 63 15.60 5.37 33.69
C ASN A 63 15.56 5.01 35.19
N GLY A 64 16.12 3.85 35.56
CA GLY A 64 16.16 3.33 36.93
C GLY A 64 14.99 2.43 37.31
N GLU A 65 14.00 2.25 36.44
CA GLU A 65 12.83 1.39 36.68
C GLU A 65 12.97 0.05 35.95
N SER A 66 12.66 -1.05 36.63
CA SER A 66 12.72 -2.39 36.04
C SER A 66 11.62 -2.60 35.00
N ILE A 67 11.97 -3.15 33.85
CA ILE A 67 11.02 -3.45 32.77
C ILE A 67 10.72 -4.95 32.67
N GLN A 68 9.53 -5.26 32.18
CA GLN A 68 9.15 -6.64 31.89
C GLN A 68 9.87 -7.16 30.64
N ARG A 69 10.20 -8.46 30.68
CA ARG A 69 10.88 -9.20 29.62
C ARG A 69 10.28 -10.59 29.50
N ASN A 70 10.34 -11.17 28.31
CA ASN A 70 9.95 -12.57 28.13
C ASN A 70 11.01 -13.54 28.68
N VAL A 71 10.75 -14.84 28.59
CA VAL A 71 11.64 -15.91 29.09
C VAL A 71 13.00 -15.96 28.38
N ALA A 72 13.09 -15.43 27.16
CA ALA A 72 14.33 -15.32 26.39
C ALA A 72 15.11 -14.02 26.71
N GLY A 73 14.53 -13.12 27.52
CA GLY A 73 15.14 -11.85 27.92
C GLY A 73 14.83 -10.67 26.98
N HIS A 74 13.90 -10.85 26.04
CA HIS A 74 13.46 -9.83 25.08
C HIS A 74 12.42 -8.87 25.69
N PHE A 75 12.44 -7.62 25.24
CA PHE A 75 11.55 -6.57 25.74
C PHE A 75 11.13 -5.59 24.63
N ALA A 76 9.94 -5.00 24.80
CA ALA A 76 9.39 -3.99 23.90
C ALA A 76 8.48 -2.92 24.60
N PRO A 77 8.77 -2.43 25.83
CA PRO A 77 7.87 -1.52 26.54
C PRO A 77 7.72 -0.15 25.85
N SER A 78 6.50 0.40 25.90
CA SER A 78 6.18 1.77 25.44
C SER A 78 6.29 2.80 26.56
N PHE A 79 6.77 3.99 26.22
CA PHE A 79 6.91 5.13 27.13
C PHE A 79 6.33 6.41 26.51
N PRO A 80 5.61 7.24 27.30
CA PRO A 80 5.10 8.52 26.80
C PRO A 80 6.23 9.51 26.52
N LEU A 81 6.00 10.39 25.55
CA LEU A 81 6.92 11.43 25.10
C LEU A 81 6.35 12.83 25.34
N GLN A 82 7.18 13.70 25.90
CA GLN A 82 6.94 15.14 25.93
C GLN A 82 7.50 15.79 24.66
N VAL A 83 6.91 16.90 24.20
CA VAL A 83 7.48 17.67 23.07
C VAL A 83 8.91 18.12 23.43
N GLY A 84 9.85 17.94 22.50
CA GLY A 84 11.28 18.13 22.72
C GLY A 84 12.02 16.83 23.00
N ASP A 85 13.20 16.93 23.62
CA ASP A 85 14.09 15.79 23.86
C ASP A 85 13.65 14.95 25.06
N ASN A 86 13.48 13.64 24.84
CA ASN A 86 13.22 12.63 25.86
C ASN A 86 14.43 11.70 25.93
N THR A 87 15.10 11.63 27.08
CA THR A 87 16.27 10.75 27.27
C THR A 87 15.88 9.46 27.97
N PHE A 88 16.29 8.32 27.39
CA PHE A 88 16.16 7.00 27.98
C PHE A 88 17.55 6.43 28.28
N THR A 89 17.75 5.94 29.51
CA THR A 89 18.97 5.25 29.94
C THR A 89 18.62 3.81 30.30
N LEU A 90 19.06 2.86 29.48
CA LEU A 90 18.89 1.43 29.71
C LEU A 90 20.12 0.87 30.42
N ARG A 91 19.91 0.04 31.45
CA ARG A 91 21.00 -0.62 32.21
C ARG A 91 20.75 -2.10 32.39
N TYR A 92 21.81 -2.89 32.33
CA TYR A 92 21.84 -4.31 32.65
C TYR A 92 23.23 -4.69 33.19
N GLY A 93 23.31 -5.06 34.47
CA GLY A 93 24.60 -5.20 35.14
C GLY A 93 25.44 -3.92 35.03
N ASP A 94 26.68 -4.03 34.55
CA ASP A 94 27.58 -2.89 34.33
C ASP A 94 27.40 -2.21 32.95
N GLN A 95 26.47 -2.69 32.13
CA GLN A 95 26.23 -2.15 30.78
C GLN A 95 25.19 -1.03 30.83
N GLU A 96 25.45 0.03 30.07
CA GLU A 96 24.55 1.17 29.93
C GLU A 96 24.40 1.54 28.44
N LYS A 97 23.16 1.85 28.03
CA LYS A 97 22.82 2.40 26.72
C LYS A 97 21.97 3.63 26.91
N ARG A 98 22.29 4.71 26.20
CA ARG A 98 21.54 5.97 26.24
C ARG A 98 20.96 6.28 24.88
N VAL A 99 19.70 6.67 24.84
CA VAL A 99 18.99 7.07 23.63
C VAL A 99 18.26 8.39 23.85
N VAL A 100 18.21 9.21 22.82
CA VAL A 100 17.45 10.46 22.79
C VAL A 100 16.38 10.39 21.72
N VAL A 101 15.12 10.53 22.15
CA VAL A 101 13.96 10.61 21.27
C VAL A 101 13.40 12.02 21.31
N THR A 102 13.49 12.75 20.20
CA THR A 102 12.94 14.09 20.08
C THR A 102 11.52 14.03 19.53
N ARG A 103 10.52 14.37 20.35
CA ARG A 103 9.14 14.52 19.87
C ARG A 103 8.96 15.92 19.26
N LEU A 104 8.69 15.96 17.97
CA LEU A 104 8.38 17.19 17.25
C LEU A 104 6.95 17.64 17.55
N SER A 105 6.74 18.95 17.68
CA SER A 105 5.39 19.52 17.77
C SER A 105 4.67 19.36 16.42
N THR A 106 3.40 19.00 16.47
CA THR A 106 2.50 18.99 15.30
C THR A 106 1.75 20.32 15.13
N GLY A 107 1.87 21.25 16.08
CA GLY A 107 1.26 22.58 16.02
C GLY A 107 1.95 23.51 15.02
N LEU A 108 1.17 24.34 14.34
CA LEU A 108 1.66 25.37 13.42
C LEU A 108 2.32 26.49 14.24
N ALA A 109 3.64 26.63 14.18
CA ALA A 109 4.32 27.74 14.88
C ALA A 109 4.01 29.08 14.19
N VAL A 110 3.38 30.01 14.92
CA VAL A 110 3.25 31.40 14.45
C VAL A 110 4.61 32.08 14.57
N PRO A 111 5.13 32.71 13.50
CA PRO A 111 6.37 33.46 13.59
C PRO A 111 6.26 34.59 14.62
N ASP A 112 7.37 34.91 15.28
CA ASP A 112 7.45 36.11 16.12
C ASP A 112 7.15 37.37 15.28
N GLY A 113 6.05 38.06 15.58
CA GLY A 113 5.62 39.31 14.91
C GLY A 113 4.39 39.18 14.02
N VAL A 114 4.14 40.20 13.18
CA VAL A 114 2.98 40.24 12.28
C VAL A 114 3.33 39.58 10.95
N ALA A 115 3.27 38.25 10.88
CA ALA A 115 3.56 37.50 9.65
C ALA A 115 2.58 36.35 9.44
N PHE A 116 2.40 35.94 8.18
CA PHE A 116 1.74 34.68 7.86
C PHE A 116 2.65 33.51 8.24
N VAL A 117 2.07 32.36 8.60
CA VAL A 117 2.84 31.13 8.78
C VAL A 117 3.52 30.76 7.45
N PRO A 118 4.82 30.42 7.42
CA PRO A 118 5.51 30.02 6.21
C PRO A 118 4.76 28.92 5.46
N GLU A 119 4.75 28.99 4.12
CA GLU A 119 4.11 28.00 3.23
C GLU A 119 2.59 27.81 3.42
N SER A 120 1.92 28.67 4.20
CA SER A 120 0.47 28.58 4.42
C SER A 120 -0.40 29.28 3.37
N LEU A 121 0.20 30.05 2.46
CA LEU A 121 -0.53 30.85 1.47
C LEU A 121 -0.85 30.02 0.22
N MET A 122 -2.14 29.75 -0.01
CA MET A 122 -2.59 28.97 -1.16
C MET A 122 -2.90 29.85 -2.40
N PRO A 123 -2.60 29.41 -3.63
CA PRO A 123 -1.97 28.15 -3.95
C PRO A 123 -0.44 28.20 -3.75
N THR A 124 0.14 27.13 -3.25
CA THR A 124 1.60 26.97 -3.09
C THR A 124 2.31 26.57 -4.38
N VAL A 125 1.55 26.14 -5.40
CA VAL A 125 2.01 25.78 -6.74
C VAL A 125 1.09 26.40 -7.80
N ASP A 126 1.53 26.50 -9.04
CA ASP A 126 0.68 27.00 -10.12
C ASP A 126 -0.59 26.16 -10.28
N ILE A 127 -1.74 26.83 -10.33
CA ILE A 127 -3.04 26.19 -10.60
C ILE A 127 -3.65 26.74 -11.88
N ALA A 128 -4.35 25.85 -12.59
CA ALA A 128 -5.22 26.22 -13.68
C ALA A 128 -6.60 25.57 -13.53
N ARG A 129 -7.66 26.31 -13.85
CA ARG A 129 -9.06 25.87 -13.74
C ARG A 129 -9.86 26.28 -14.98
N LEU A 130 -11.00 25.63 -15.19
CA LEU A 130 -11.96 26.07 -16.21
C LEU A 130 -12.72 27.32 -15.74
N PRO A 131 -13.22 28.15 -16.68
CA PRO A 131 -14.08 29.28 -16.34
C PRO A 131 -15.27 28.86 -15.45
N GLY A 132 -15.51 29.64 -14.40
CA GLY A 132 -16.63 29.45 -13.48
C GLY A 132 -16.38 28.43 -12.36
N GLU A 133 -15.24 27.72 -12.35
CA GLU A 133 -14.88 26.87 -11.23
C GLU A 133 -14.47 27.68 -10.00
N LEU A 134 -14.75 27.12 -8.83
CA LEU A 134 -14.40 27.73 -7.56
C LEU A 134 -12.90 27.58 -7.30
N ILE A 135 -12.24 28.69 -6.96
CA ILE A 135 -10.85 28.73 -6.49
C ILE A 135 -10.88 29.22 -5.05
N CYS A 136 -10.38 28.41 -4.12
CA CYS A 136 -10.29 28.73 -2.71
C CYS A 136 -8.87 29.17 -2.36
N PHE A 137 -8.79 30.18 -1.52
CA PHE A 137 -7.57 30.78 -1.02
C PHE A 137 -7.52 30.58 0.48
N GLU A 138 -6.37 30.14 0.97
CA GLU A 138 -6.14 29.82 2.38
C GLU A 138 -4.90 30.55 2.88
N ALA A 139 -4.92 30.95 4.14
CA ALA A 139 -3.77 31.46 4.86
C ALA A 139 -3.89 31.11 6.34
N ILE A 140 -2.75 30.84 7.00
CA ILE A 140 -2.71 30.71 8.45
C ILE A 140 -2.11 31.99 9.04
N ALA A 141 -2.87 32.62 9.95
CA ALA A 141 -2.55 33.91 10.54
C ALA A 141 -3.02 33.98 12.01
N PRO A 142 -2.58 34.97 12.80
CA PRO A 142 -3.07 35.15 14.16
C PRO A 142 -4.62 35.28 14.27
N PRO A 143 -5.25 34.82 15.35
CA PRO A 143 -6.66 35.06 15.63
C PRO A 143 -7.02 36.55 15.59
N ASN A 144 -8.20 36.88 15.08
CA ASN A 144 -8.71 38.26 14.92
C ASN A 144 -7.97 39.13 13.89
N ALA A 145 -7.06 38.57 13.09
CA ALA A 145 -6.50 39.27 11.94
C ALA A 145 -7.58 39.50 10.86
N ALA A 146 -7.52 40.65 10.18
CA ALA A 146 -8.31 40.87 8.97
C ALA A 146 -7.49 40.46 7.75
N VAL A 147 -7.87 39.37 7.10
CA VAL A 147 -7.14 38.77 5.98
C VAL A 147 -7.93 38.92 4.67
N SER A 148 -7.23 39.25 3.59
CA SER A 148 -7.82 39.36 2.25
C SER A 148 -6.81 38.99 1.17
N VAL A 149 -7.30 38.60 0.00
CA VAL A 149 -6.49 38.26 -1.19
C VAL A 149 -6.83 39.21 -2.33
N SER A 150 -5.80 39.76 -2.96
CA SER A 150 -5.91 40.52 -4.21
C SER A 150 -5.42 39.66 -5.37
N LEU A 151 -6.26 39.47 -6.39
CA LEU A 151 -5.91 38.75 -7.62
C LEU A 151 -6.60 39.40 -8.81
N GLY A 152 -5.81 39.89 -9.78
CA GLY A 152 -6.31 40.75 -10.84
C GLY A 152 -6.99 42.01 -10.28
N THR A 153 -8.23 42.28 -10.67
CA THR A 153 -9.04 43.41 -10.15
C THR A 153 -9.89 43.04 -8.94
N HIS A 154 -9.76 41.82 -8.41
CA HIS A 154 -10.63 41.32 -7.35
C HIS A 154 -9.93 41.37 -6.00
N SER A 155 -10.70 41.81 -4.98
CA SER A 155 -10.36 41.66 -3.57
C SER A 155 -11.32 40.66 -2.94
N ILE A 156 -10.77 39.65 -2.27
CA ILE A 156 -11.48 38.50 -1.71
C ILE A 156 -11.22 38.51 -0.20
N PRO A 157 -12.23 38.79 0.64
CA PRO A 157 -12.06 38.66 2.09
C PRO A 157 -11.94 37.19 2.46
N LEU A 158 -11.04 36.86 3.39
CA LEU A 158 -10.94 35.53 3.97
C LEU A 158 -11.54 35.55 5.38
N SER A 159 -12.36 34.55 5.69
CA SER A 159 -13.01 34.41 6.98
C SER A 159 -12.28 33.37 7.84
N PRO A 160 -12.20 33.59 9.17
CA PRO A 160 -11.62 32.63 10.08
C PRO A 160 -12.46 31.34 10.13
N GLU A 161 -11.83 30.20 9.89
CA GLU A 161 -12.46 28.87 9.99
C GLU A 161 -12.34 28.34 11.43
N PRO A 162 -13.43 27.86 12.06
CA PRO A 162 -13.32 27.22 13.36
C PRO A 162 -12.35 26.03 13.31
N PRO A 163 -11.73 25.65 14.43
CA PRO A 163 -10.86 24.47 14.45
C PRO A 163 -11.67 23.26 14.01
N ASN A 164 -11.37 22.78 12.80
CA ASN A 164 -11.92 21.53 12.30
C ASN A 164 -11.20 20.39 13.01
N PRO A 165 -11.89 19.29 13.34
CA PRO A 165 -11.23 18.09 13.87
C PRO A 165 -10.13 17.64 12.89
N SER A 166 -8.96 17.33 13.43
CA SER A 166 -7.89 16.73 12.63
C SER A 166 -8.20 15.24 12.43
N LEU A 167 -8.04 14.76 11.21
CA LEU A 167 -8.15 13.33 10.92
C LEU A 167 -6.78 12.68 11.13
N PRO A 168 -6.72 11.51 11.79
CA PRO A 168 -5.48 10.76 11.88
C PRO A 168 -5.05 10.29 10.48
N PRO A 169 -3.75 9.97 10.28
CA PRO A 169 -3.26 9.42 9.02
C PRO A 169 -3.96 8.10 8.65
N ASN A 170 -4.04 7.78 7.36
CA ASN A 170 -4.72 6.56 6.87
C ASN A 170 -4.28 5.25 7.57
N TYR A 171 -3.02 5.16 8.00
CA TYR A 171 -2.50 3.97 8.68
C TYR A 171 -3.01 3.80 10.12
N SER A 172 -3.73 4.78 10.69
CA SER A 172 -4.20 4.69 12.08
C SER A 172 -5.24 3.59 12.31
N VAL A 173 -5.86 3.07 11.24
CA VAL A 173 -6.68 1.85 11.29
C VAL A 173 -5.88 0.63 11.74
N LEU A 174 -4.55 0.61 11.51
CA LEU A 174 -3.65 -0.47 11.93
C LEU A 174 -3.45 -0.51 13.45
N THR A 175 -3.75 0.58 14.15
CA THR A 175 -3.75 0.67 15.61
C THR A 175 -5.16 0.83 16.18
N PHE A 176 -6.20 0.65 15.35
CA PHE A 176 -7.61 0.83 15.69
C PHE A 176 -7.97 2.24 16.22
N ASP A 177 -7.16 3.25 15.89
CA ASP A 177 -7.34 4.65 16.32
C ASP A 177 -7.71 5.55 15.13
N ASN A 178 -8.92 5.36 14.61
CA ASN A 178 -9.42 6.08 13.44
C ASN A 178 -10.39 7.23 13.79
N GLN A 179 -10.38 7.68 15.05
CA GLN A 179 -11.27 8.73 15.51
C GLN A 179 -10.69 10.12 15.21
N PRO A 180 -11.52 11.10 14.82
CA PRO A 180 -11.04 12.46 14.66
C PRO A 180 -10.56 13.01 16.00
N THR A 181 -9.39 13.62 16.03
CA THR A 181 -8.92 14.34 17.21
C THR A 181 -9.52 15.74 17.17
N VAL A 182 -10.40 16.04 18.13
CA VAL A 182 -10.85 17.42 18.33
C VAL A 182 -9.65 18.20 18.85
N LEU A 183 -9.18 19.15 18.06
CA LEU A 183 -8.27 20.19 18.53
C LEU A 183 -9.05 21.00 19.57
N THR A 184 -9.03 20.56 20.83
CA THR A 184 -9.46 21.42 21.91
C THR A 184 -8.43 22.53 21.99
N ASN A 185 -8.89 23.78 21.91
CA ASN A 185 -8.06 24.99 21.98
C ASN A 185 -7.26 25.13 23.30
N ALA A 186 -7.06 24.05 24.05
CA ALA A 186 -6.52 24.04 25.41
C ALA A 186 -5.04 23.69 25.49
N ASN A 187 -4.45 23.02 24.47
CA ASN A 187 -3.03 22.62 24.51
C ASN A 187 -2.19 23.03 23.29
N ASP A 188 -2.78 23.63 22.24
CA ASP A 188 -1.99 24.21 21.16
C ASP A 188 -1.79 25.71 21.43
N SER A 189 -0.65 26.04 22.03
CA SER A 189 -0.17 27.40 22.28
C SER A 189 0.13 28.19 20.99
N SER A 190 -0.26 27.69 19.82
CA SER A 190 0.18 28.17 18.51
C SER A 190 -0.24 29.60 18.22
N GLY A 191 -1.39 30.05 18.74
CA GLY A 191 -1.88 31.40 18.46
C GLY A 191 -2.14 31.65 16.97
N ALA A 192 -2.45 30.59 16.20
CA ALA A 192 -2.72 30.62 14.75
C ALA A 192 -4.16 30.19 14.43
N MET A 193 -4.70 30.67 13.32
CA MET A 193 -6.02 30.32 12.80
C MET A 193 -5.98 30.24 11.27
N LEU A 194 -6.71 29.27 10.71
CA LEU A 194 -6.92 29.17 9.26
C LEU A 194 -7.95 30.22 8.82
N TYR A 195 -7.63 30.96 7.76
CA TYR A 195 -8.54 31.87 7.08
C TYR A 195 -8.78 31.36 5.66
N GLN A 196 -10.04 31.24 5.26
CA GLN A 196 -10.41 30.75 3.94
C GLN A 196 -11.41 31.68 3.24
N GLY A 197 -11.36 31.70 1.91
CA GLY A 197 -12.33 32.40 1.08
C GLY A 197 -12.19 31.95 -0.37
N CYS A 198 -13.31 31.87 -1.07
CA CYS A 198 -13.33 31.31 -2.42
C CYS A 198 -14.01 32.25 -3.42
N ARG A 199 -13.60 32.17 -4.69
CA ARG A 199 -14.17 32.95 -5.78
C ARG A 199 -14.11 32.19 -7.09
N THR A 200 -15.07 32.46 -7.98
CA THR A 200 -15.06 32.00 -9.36
C THR A 200 -14.54 33.09 -10.31
N PHE A 201 -13.87 32.66 -11.37
CA PHE A 201 -13.35 33.54 -12.42
C PHE A 201 -13.80 33.02 -13.79
N THR A 202 -14.30 33.91 -14.64
CA THR A 202 -14.91 33.52 -15.93
C THR A 202 -14.08 33.92 -17.15
N ASN A 203 -13.18 34.88 -17.02
CA ASN A 203 -12.37 35.37 -18.12
C ASN A 203 -11.09 34.53 -18.23
N PRO A 204 -10.83 33.90 -19.39
CA PRO A 204 -9.58 33.17 -19.61
C PRO A 204 -8.34 34.05 -19.49
N GLY A 205 -7.23 33.44 -19.08
CA GLY A 205 -5.92 34.07 -19.01
C GLY A 205 -5.19 33.82 -17.68
N LEU A 206 -3.91 34.15 -17.67
CA LEU A 206 -3.09 34.14 -16.47
C LEU A 206 -3.45 35.33 -15.57
N LEU A 207 -4.00 35.05 -14.39
CA LEU A 207 -4.34 36.06 -13.39
C LEU A 207 -3.14 36.45 -12.52
N GLY A 208 -2.08 35.62 -12.52
CA GLY A 208 -0.84 35.83 -11.77
C GLY A 208 -0.89 35.26 -10.35
N ALA A 209 0.09 35.62 -9.52
CA ALA A 209 0.15 35.19 -8.13
C ALA A 209 -0.81 36.04 -7.25
N PRO A 210 -1.68 35.42 -6.43
CA PRO A 210 -2.52 36.15 -5.50
C PRO A 210 -1.66 36.84 -4.44
N THR A 211 -1.96 38.10 -4.14
CA THR A 211 -1.31 38.87 -3.08
C THR A 211 -2.18 38.89 -1.84
N TYR A 212 -1.71 38.23 -0.78
CA TYR A 212 -2.36 38.22 0.52
C TYR A 212 -2.04 39.50 1.28
N ARG A 213 -3.05 40.03 1.97
CA ARG A 213 -2.94 41.19 2.87
C ARG A 213 -3.54 40.82 4.22
N MET A 214 -2.76 41.03 5.27
CA MET A 214 -3.20 40.90 6.66
C MET A 214 -3.13 42.26 7.37
N VAL A 215 -4.14 42.57 8.16
CA VAL A 215 -4.10 43.64 9.17
C VAL A 215 -4.25 43.00 10.55
N PHE A 216 -3.26 43.22 11.41
CA PHE A 216 -3.24 42.70 12.77
C PHE A 216 -2.48 43.69 13.66
N ASP A 217 -3.02 44.01 14.84
CA ASP A 217 -2.47 45.00 15.79
C ASP A 217 -2.04 46.34 15.15
N GLY A 218 -2.85 46.85 14.21
CA GLY A 218 -2.60 48.11 13.51
C GLY A 218 -1.47 48.07 12.47
N GLN A 219 -0.80 46.93 12.29
CA GLN A 219 0.20 46.71 11.26
C GLN A 219 -0.43 46.05 10.03
N THR A 220 0.15 46.31 8.85
CA THR A 220 -0.27 45.69 7.59
C THR A 220 0.91 44.95 6.98
N VAL A 221 0.69 43.69 6.61
CA VAL A 221 1.66 42.89 5.83
C VAL A 221 1.02 42.41 4.54
N GLN A 222 1.83 42.40 3.48
CA GLN A 222 1.45 41.88 2.18
C GLN A 222 2.49 40.87 1.68
N THR A 223 2.01 39.73 1.21
CA THR A 223 2.86 38.64 0.72
C THR A 223 2.18 37.99 -0.48
N ALA A 224 2.91 37.77 -1.57
CA ALA A 224 2.41 36.99 -2.70
C ALA A 224 2.46 35.49 -2.36
N ALA A 225 1.46 34.73 -2.79
CA ALA A 225 1.55 33.27 -2.77
C ALA A 225 2.61 32.80 -3.76
N ALA A 226 3.13 31.59 -3.55
CA ALA A 226 4.15 31.02 -4.42
C ALA A 226 3.58 30.61 -5.80
N GLY A 227 2.35 30.11 -5.83
CA GLY A 227 1.68 29.67 -7.04
C GLY A 227 0.92 30.78 -7.75
N THR A 228 0.81 30.65 -9.07
CA THR A 228 -0.05 31.50 -9.91
C THR A 228 -1.40 30.86 -10.18
N VAL A 229 -2.37 31.69 -10.57
CA VAL A 229 -3.71 31.24 -11.00
C VAL A 229 -3.90 31.53 -12.48
N GLU A 230 -4.28 30.51 -13.24
CA GLU A 230 -4.67 30.60 -14.64
C GLU A 230 -6.12 30.12 -14.84
N ILE A 231 -6.87 30.82 -15.70
CA ILE A 231 -8.17 30.36 -16.19
C ILE A 231 -7.99 29.91 -17.63
N PHE A 232 -8.25 28.63 -17.92
CA PHE A 232 -8.11 28.10 -19.27
C PHE A 232 -9.09 28.75 -20.25
N ASP A 233 -8.65 28.93 -21.49
CA ASP A 233 -9.53 29.34 -22.59
C ASP A 233 -10.32 28.10 -23.09
N PRO A 234 -11.65 28.08 -22.96
CA PRO A 234 -12.46 26.95 -23.40
C PRO A 234 -12.38 26.69 -24.92
N ASN A 235 -11.87 27.65 -25.70
CA ASN A 235 -11.62 27.49 -27.13
C ASN A 235 -10.23 26.91 -27.45
N GLN A 236 -9.31 26.87 -26.49
CA GLN A 236 -7.98 26.28 -26.63
C GLN A 236 -7.92 24.93 -25.91
N ILE A 237 -8.56 23.94 -26.50
CA ILE A 237 -8.71 22.62 -25.91
C ILE A 237 -7.36 21.90 -25.92
N GLN A 238 -6.83 21.60 -24.73
CA GLN A 238 -5.65 20.78 -24.55
C GLN A 238 -6.04 19.34 -24.21
N VAL A 239 -5.22 18.38 -24.62
CA VAL A 239 -5.46 16.94 -24.39
C VAL A 239 -4.26 16.35 -23.67
N VAL A 240 -4.55 15.53 -22.65
CA VAL A 240 -3.58 14.71 -21.95
C VAL A 240 -3.57 13.33 -22.63
N GLU A 241 -2.40 12.87 -23.05
CA GLU A 241 -2.17 11.50 -23.51
C GLU A 241 -1.29 10.75 -22.50
N VAL A 242 -1.79 9.64 -21.98
CA VAL A 242 -1.05 8.78 -21.05
C VAL A 242 0.08 8.07 -21.81
N THR A 243 1.31 8.18 -21.32
CA THR A 243 2.50 7.55 -21.93
C THR A 243 3.12 6.46 -21.07
N ALA A 244 2.78 6.42 -19.78
CA ALA A 244 3.24 5.36 -18.90
C ALA A 244 2.48 4.05 -19.16
N GLU A 245 3.20 2.92 -19.09
CA GLU A 245 2.63 1.56 -19.14
C GLU A 245 1.48 1.36 -18.13
N SER A 246 1.55 2.06 -17.00
CA SER A 246 0.47 2.16 -16.02
C SER A 246 0.28 3.61 -15.58
N GLY A 247 -0.66 4.32 -16.21
CA GLY A 247 -1.03 5.69 -15.88
C GLY A 247 -1.77 5.75 -14.55
N THR A 248 -1.05 6.05 -13.45
CA THR A 248 -1.66 6.13 -12.11
C THR A 248 -2.58 7.34 -12.00
N ALA A 249 -3.88 7.12 -12.20
CA ALA A 249 -4.93 8.09 -11.97
C ALA A 249 -5.30 8.21 -10.48
N ARG A 250 -5.72 9.39 -10.05
CA ARG A 250 -6.03 9.70 -8.63
C ARG A 250 -7.24 10.61 -8.48
N THR A 251 -7.81 10.64 -7.28
CA THR A 251 -8.94 11.53 -6.93
C THR A 251 -8.54 12.99 -6.74
N GLY A 252 -7.24 13.31 -6.70
CA GLY A 252 -6.74 14.67 -6.50
C GLY A 252 -5.26 14.84 -6.86
N PRO A 253 -4.75 16.08 -6.81
CA PRO A 253 -3.46 16.50 -7.37
C PRO A 253 -2.24 16.21 -6.48
N SER A 254 -2.16 15.02 -5.87
CA SER A 254 -0.98 14.60 -5.11
C SER A 254 -0.96 13.09 -4.85
N THR A 255 0.14 12.60 -4.28
CA THR A 255 0.23 11.20 -3.84
C THR A 255 -0.59 10.88 -2.60
N HIS A 256 -1.10 11.89 -1.88
CA HIS A 256 -1.98 11.71 -0.72
C HIS A 256 -3.41 11.32 -1.12
N TYR A 257 -3.82 11.59 -2.36
CA TYR A 257 -5.14 11.23 -2.86
C TYR A 257 -5.20 9.78 -3.32
N SER A 258 -6.37 9.17 -3.16
CA SER A 258 -6.64 7.77 -3.51
C SER A 258 -6.35 7.48 -4.99
N ARG A 259 -5.82 6.28 -5.26
CA ARG A 259 -5.65 5.76 -6.61
C ARG A 259 -7.00 5.35 -7.20
N LEU A 260 -7.13 5.54 -8.51
CA LEU A 260 -8.24 5.07 -9.33
C LEU A 260 -7.74 3.98 -10.30
N THR A 261 -8.64 3.42 -11.11
CA THR A 261 -8.28 2.47 -12.18
C THR A 261 -7.11 3.01 -13.00
N PRO A 262 -5.98 2.29 -13.09
CA PRO A 262 -4.85 2.71 -13.90
C PRO A 262 -5.25 2.85 -15.37
N LEU A 263 -4.76 3.89 -16.03
CA LEU A 263 -5.03 4.16 -17.43
C LEU A 263 -3.96 3.49 -18.31
N PRO A 264 -4.35 2.69 -19.31
CA PRO A 264 -3.40 2.13 -20.27
C PRO A 264 -2.72 3.24 -21.10
N PRO A 265 -1.50 3.01 -21.61
CA PRO A 265 -0.83 3.95 -22.50
C PRO A 265 -1.68 4.23 -23.75
N GLY A 266 -1.57 5.45 -24.26
CA GLY A 266 -2.37 5.96 -25.38
C GLY A 266 -3.72 6.55 -24.98
N THR A 267 -4.20 6.34 -23.74
CA THR A 267 -5.44 6.95 -23.22
C THR A 267 -5.42 8.47 -23.37
N ARG A 268 -6.48 9.05 -23.95
CA ARG A 268 -6.61 10.50 -24.16
C ARG A 268 -7.82 11.10 -23.44
N ALA A 269 -7.62 12.24 -22.80
CA ALA A 269 -8.68 13.01 -22.15
C ALA A 269 -8.44 14.51 -22.29
N ARG A 270 -9.50 15.33 -22.28
CA ARG A 270 -9.33 16.79 -22.24
C ARG A 270 -8.71 17.21 -20.90
N LEU A 271 -7.72 18.09 -20.95
CA LEU A 271 -7.17 18.75 -19.76
C LEU A 271 -8.20 19.77 -19.25
N THR A 272 -8.65 19.59 -18.01
CA THR A 272 -9.64 20.47 -17.37
C THR A 272 -9.05 21.23 -16.18
N GLY A 273 -7.86 20.88 -15.71
CA GLY A 273 -7.22 21.61 -14.63
C GLY A 273 -5.75 21.22 -14.48
N ARG A 274 -4.99 22.09 -13.82
CA ARG A 274 -3.60 21.84 -13.44
C ARG A 274 -3.37 22.26 -11.99
N GLU A 275 -2.50 21.54 -11.31
CA GLU A 275 -2.01 21.91 -9.99
C GLU A 275 -0.58 21.39 -9.84
N GLY A 276 0.38 22.31 -9.96
CA GLY A 276 1.80 21.98 -10.14
C GLY A 276 2.00 20.99 -11.28
N GLU A 277 2.58 19.84 -10.94
CA GLU A 277 2.84 18.75 -11.89
C GLU A 277 1.64 17.86 -12.20
N TRP A 278 0.44 18.14 -11.67
CA TRP A 278 -0.73 17.28 -11.81
C TRP A 278 -1.74 17.83 -12.82
N PHE A 279 -2.28 16.94 -13.64
CA PHE A 279 -3.23 17.25 -14.70
C PHE A 279 -4.58 16.60 -14.40
N ARG A 280 -5.65 17.41 -14.32
CA ARG A 280 -7.02 16.93 -14.18
C ARG A 280 -7.60 16.65 -15.57
N MET A 281 -8.14 15.46 -15.74
CA MET A 281 -8.80 15.00 -16.96
C MET A 281 -10.32 15.25 -16.87
N ASP A 282 -11.01 15.25 -18.01
CA ASP A 282 -12.45 15.54 -18.10
C ASP A 282 -13.37 14.53 -17.43
N TYR A 283 -12.89 13.30 -17.16
CA TYR A 283 -13.60 12.33 -16.33
C TYR A 283 -13.35 12.49 -14.81
N GLY A 284 -12.61 13.54 -14.41
CA GLY A 284 -12.43 13.96 -13.01
C GLY A 284 -11.14 13.52 -12.34
N ALA A 285 -10.43 12.51 -12.88
CA ALA A 285 -9.19 12.04 -12.28
C ALA A 285 -7.98 12.93 -12.56
N TRP A 286 -6.98 12.82 -11.70
CA TRP A 286 -5.70 13.50 -11.80
C TRP A 286 -4.58 12.52 -12.16
N ILE A 287 -3.66 12.94 -13.02
CA ILE A 287 -2.44 12.19 -13.37
C ILE A 287 -1.22 13.10 -13.28
N ARG A 288 -0.09 12.56 -12.82
CA ARG A 288 1.17 13.31 -12.76
C ARG A 288 1.73 13.49 -14.17
N GLY A 289 2.22 14.69 -14.49
CA GLY A 289 2.74 15.04 -15.81
C GLY A 289 4.00 14.27 -16.23
N THR A 290 4.68 13.57 -15.32
CA THR A 290 5.74 12.62 -15.68
C THR A 290 5.21 11.29 -16.23
N LYS A 291 3.88 11.07 -16.21
CA LYS A 291 3.20 9.86 -16.69
C LYS A 291 2.30 10.12 -17.91
N ALA A 292 2.24 11.36 -18.37
CA ALA A 292 1.42 11.77 -19.49
C ALA A 292 2.00 13.00 -20.18
N VAL A 293 1.67 13.21 -21.46
CA VAL A 293 2.07 14.39 -22.22
C VAL A 293 0.85 15.24 -22.54
N VAL A 294 1.01 16.56 -22.52
CA VAL A 294 -0.02 17.50 -22.97
C VAL A 294 0.21 17.80 -24.44
N GLN A 295 -0.79 17.50 -25.27
CA GLN A 295 -0.85 17.86 -26.67
C GLN A 295 -1.55 19.22 -26.83
N GLY A 296 -1.09 20.01 -27.81
CA GLY A 296 -1.65 21.32 -28.14
C GLY A 296 -3.08 21.24 -28.68
N VAL A 297 -3.60 22.36 -29.21
CA VAL A 297 -5.02 22.49 -29.59
C VAL A 297 -5.47 21.39 -30.55
N VAL A 298 -6.20 20.41 -30.02
CA VAL A 298 -6.80 19.30 -30.77
C VAL A 298 -8.27 19.15 -30.38
N MET A 299 -9.05 18.50 -31.23
CA MET A 299 -10.42 18.13 -30.89
C MET A 299 -10.44 17.27 -29.61
N PRO A 300 -11.40 17.50 -28.68
CA PRO A 300 -11.57 16.63 -27.51
C PRO A 300 -11.66 15.17 -27.95
N PRO A 301 -10.94 14.25 -27.29
CA PRO A 301 -11.03 12.84 -27.60
C PRO A 301 -12.45 12.38 -27.28
N ARG A 302 -13.18 11.99 -28.32
CA ARG A 302 -14.49 11.34 -28.21
C ARG A 302 -14.48 10.12 -29.10
N SER A 303 -15.10 9.05 -28.62
CA SER A 303 -15.20 7.81 -29.38
C SER A 303 -16.66 7.41 -29.58
N LEU A 304 -16.95 6.86 -30.76
CA LEU A 304 -18.11 6.01 -30.95
C LEU A 304 -17.72 4.55 -30.75
N ILE A 305 -18.62 3.76 -30.17
CA ILE A 305 -18.53 2.31 -30.15
C ILE A 305 -19.75 1.72 -30.88
N ARG A 306 -19.53 0.78 -31.78
CA ARG A 306 -20.60 0.20 -32.63
C ARG A 306 -20.79 -1.30 -32.46
N SER A 307 -19.84 -1.97 -31.84
CA SER A 307 -19.83 -3.42 -31.66
C SER A 307 -18.93 -3.78 -30.50
N VAL A 308 -19.18 -4.94 -29.90
CA VAL A 308 -18.27 -5.61 -28.97
C VAL A 308 -18.14 -7.07 -29.40
N GLN A 309 -16.91 -7.60 -29.32
CA GLN A 309 -16.63 -8.99 -29.65
C GLN A 309 -15.98 -9.68 -28.44
N MET A 310 -16.52 -10.84 -28.06
CA MET A 310 -15.88 -11.76 -27.13
C MET A 310 -15.10 -12.83 -27.90
N ARG A 311 -13.89 -13.15 -27.45
CA ARG A 311 -13.06 -14.25 -27.92
C ARG A 311 -12.64 -15.10 -26.73
N GLN A 312 -13.05 -16.35 -26.74
CA GLN A 312 -12.67 -17.28 -25.70
C GLN A 312 -11.33 -17.95 -26.04
N GLY A 313 -10.42 -17.96 -25.08
CA GLY A 313 -9.19 -18.75 -25.07
C GLY A 313 -9.26 -19.93 -24.11
N THR A 314 -8.14 -20.66 -23.96
CA THR A 314 -8.06 -21.82 -23.05
C THR A 314 -7.83 -21.45 -21.59
N ASP A 315 -7.23 -20.28 -21.33
CA ASP A 315 -6.86 -19.79 -20.00
C ASP A 315 -7.36 -18.37 -19.72
N ARG A 316 -8.13 -17.78 -20.64
CA ARG A 316 -8.61 -16.40 -20.59
C ARG A 316 -9.78 -16.17 -21.55
N THR A 317 -10.54 -15.11 -21.28
CA THR A 317 -11.54 -14.54 -22.19
C THR A 317 -11.14 -13.12 -22.55
N GLU A 318 -11.05 -12.82 -23.85
CA GLU A 318 -10.77 -11.48 -24.35
C GLU A 318 -12.05 -10.79 -24.83
N MET A 319 -12.26 -9.57 -24.38
CA MET A 319 -13.34 -8.67 -24.82
C MET A 319 -12.73 -7.50 -25.58
N LEU A 320 -13.17 -7.33 -26.82
CA LEU A 320 -12.68 -6.30 -27.71
C LEU A 320 -13.73 -5.21 -27.86
N PHE A 321 -13.33 -3.98 -27.59
CA PHE A 321 -14.13 -2.77 -27.73
C PHE A 321 -13.47 -1.87 -28.78
N PRO A 322 -13.83 -2.01 -30.07
CA PRO A 322 -13.35 -1.11 -31.12
C PRO A 322 -13.82 0.32 -30.86
N LEU A 323 -12.85 1.23 -30.74
CA LEU A 323 -13.04 2.65 -30.52
C LEU A 323 -12.36 3.45 -31.62
N GLN A 324 -12.72 4.73 -31.77
CA GLN A 324 -12.06 5.66 -32.70
C GLN A 324 -10.81 6.28 -32.10
N VAL A 325 -10.74 6.36 -30.77
CA VAL A 325 -9.62 6.90 -30.01
C VAL A 325 -9.57 6.20 -28.65
N PRO A 326 -8.38 5.96 -28.06
CA PRO A 326 -8.29 5.48 -26.69
C PRO A 326 -8.84 6.51 -25.69
N VAL A 327 -9.71 6.06 -24.79
CA VAL A 327 -10.43 6.89 -23.81
C VAL A 327 -10.12 6.47 -22.37
N PRO A 328 -10.42 7.30 -21.35
CA PRO A 328 -10.30 6.89 -19.96
C PRO A 328 -11.25 5.75 -19.64
N ILE A 329 -10.85 4.91 -18.68
CA ILE A 329 -11.63 3.76 -18.25
C ILE A 329 -11.83 3.76 -16.74
N SER A 330 -12.87 3.07 -16.29
CA SER A 330 -13.05 2.70 -14.88
C SER A 330 -13.46 1.25 -14.77
N VAL A 331 -12.94 0.56 -13.75
CA VAL A 331 -13.27 -0.82 -13.44
C VAL A 331 -13.89 -0.88 -12.05
N ASP A 332 -14.98 -1.62 -11.95
CA ASP A 332 -15.64 -1.97 -10.68
C ASP A 332 -15.84 -3.49 -10.63
N GLN A 333 -15.43 -4.13 -9.53
CA GLN A 333 -15.52 -5.58 -9.34
C GLN A 333 -16.42 -5.89 -8.15
N GLY A 334 -17.43 -6.73 -8.37
CA GLY A 334 -18.16 -7.43 -7.30
C GLY A 334 -17.65 -8.86 -7.14
N SER A 335 -18.38 -9.70 -6.40
CA SER A 335 -18.04 -11.13 -6.27
C SER A 335 -18.16 -11.85 -7.62
N ASP A 336 -19.34 -11.78 -8.24
CA ASP A 336 -19.69 -12.43 -9.51
C ASP A 336 -19.92 -11.41 -10.63
N THR A 337 -19.52 -10.15 -10.44
CA THR A 337 -19.68 -9.10 -11.44
C THR A 337 -18.39 -8.37 -11.73
N PHE A 338 -18.22 -7.99 -12.99
CA PHE A 338 -17.15 -7.11 -13.46
C PHE A 338 -17.79 -6.01 -14.29
N SER A 339 -17.50 -4.75 -14.01
CA SER A 339 -17.98 -3.61 -14.80
C SER A 339 -16.82 -2.83 -15.38
N LEU A 340 -16.92 -2.51 -16.67
CA LEU A 340 -16.00 -1.66 -17.39
C LEU A 340 -16.75 -0.44 -17.93
N THR A 341 -16.36 0.73 -17.48
CA THR A 341 -16.88 2.02 -17.97
C THR A 341 -15.89 2.64 -18.93
N LEU A 342 -16.34 2.99 -20.12
CA LEU A 342 -15.63 3.77 -21.13
C LEU A 342 -16.11 5.22 -21.04
N HIS A 343 -15.24 6.11 -20.60
CA HIS A 343 -15.50 7.55 -20.59
C HIS A 343 -15.35 8.13 -21.99
N ASN A 344 -15.82 9.36 -22.21
CA ASN A 344 -15.77 10.07 -23.48
C ASN A 344 -16.27 9.24 -24.68
N THR A 345 -17.23 8.35 -24.45
CA THR A 345 -17.69 7.35 -25.43
C THR A 345 -19.20 7.40 -25.58
N THR A 346 -19.69 7.39 -26.82
CA THR A 346 -21.12 7.28 -27.13
C THR A 346 -21.38 5.95 -27.83
N ALA A 347 -22.34 5.18 -27.33
CA ALA A 347 -22.79 3.95 -27.93
C ALA A 347 -23.63 4.22 -29.19
N GLN A 348 -23.21 3.60 -30.29
CA GLN A 348 -24.00 3.32 -31.49
C GLN A 348 -23.98 1.80 -31.73
N THR A 349 -24.09 1.05 -30.63
CA THR A 349 -23.92 -0.41 -30.60
C THR A 349 -25.25 -1.10 -30.89
N ASP A 350 -25.37 -1.64 -32.10
CA ASP A 350 -26.56 -2.41 -32.53
C ASP A 350 -26.33 -3.93 -32.47
N THR A 351 -25.06 -4.38 -32.40
CA THR A 351 -24.73 -5.80 -32.47
C THR A 351 -23.52 -6.12 -31.60
N ILE A 352 -23.67 -7.15 -30.77
CA ILE A 352 -22.63 -7.68 -29.89
C ILE A 352 -22.52 -9.18 -30.19
N LEU A 353 -21.30 -9.67 -30.41
CA LEU A 353 -21.04 -11.10 -30.55
C LEU A 353 -20.57 -11.65 -29.20
N LEU A 354 -21.48 -12.39 -28.53
CA LEU A 354 -21.19 -13.22 -27.36
C LEU A 354 -21.42 -14.68 -27.74
N ASN A 355 -20.38 -15.51 -27.64
CA ASN A 355 -20.54 -16.97 -27.69
C ASN A 355 -20.77 -17.50 -26.27
N ASP A 356 -21.13 -18.77 -26.13
CA ASP A 356 -21.01 -19.43 -24.82
C ASP A 356 -19.54 -19.38 -24.39
N ASP A 357 -19.29 -18.96 -23.16
CA ASP A 357 -17.96 -18.70 -22.59
C ASP A 357 -17.78 -19.44 -21.26
N LEU A 358 -16.56 -19.86 -20.92
CA LEU A 358 -16.32 -20.62 -19.68
C LEU A 358 -16.49 -19.79 -18.41
N LEU A 359 -16.26 -18.48 -18.47
CA LEU A 359 -16.25 -17.58 -17.33
C LEU A 359 -17.46 -16.64 -17.33
N VAL A 360 -17.84 -16.09 -18.48
CA VAL A 360 -18.89 -15.07 -18.60
C VAL A 360 -20.25 -15.74 -18.82
N GLU A 361 -21.18 -15.52 -17.88
CA GLU A 361 -22.57 -15.97 -18.02
C GLU A 361 -23.35 -15.04 -18.95
N ARG A 362 -23.18 -13.73 -18.76
CA ARG A 362 -23.93 -12.69 -19.46
C ARG A 362 -23.14 -11.40 -19.49
N MET A 363 -23.36 -10.61 -20.53
CA MET A 363 -22.92 -9.22 -20.59
C MET A 363 -24.11 -8.31 -20.91
N ASP A 364 -24.26 -7.26 -20.10
CA ASP A 364 -25.20 -6.16 -20.29
C ASP A 364 -24.44 -4.87 -20.55
N TRP A 365 -25.10 -3.87 -21.14
CA TRP A 365 -24.53 -2.54 -21.30
C TRP A 365 -25.57 -1.45 -21.08
N THR A 366 -25.12 -0.30 -20.59
CA THR A 366 -25.92 0.91 -20.39
C THR A 366 -25.12 2.15 -20.79
N GLN A 367 -25.82 3.23 -21.12
CA GLN A 367 -25.22 4.55 -21.32
C GLN A 367 -25.88 5.53 -20.32
N PRO A 368 -25.38 5.62 -19.08
CA PRO A 368 -25.99 6.47 -18.05
C PRO A 368 -25.86 7.96 -18.39
N ASN A 369 -24.79 8.37 -19.08
CA ASN A 369 -24.52 9.73 -19.52
C ASN A 369 -24.22 9.76 -21.03
N PRO A 370 -24.41 10.89 -21.74
CA PRO A 370 -24.22 10.96 -23.20
C PRO A 370 -22.83 10.51 -23.71
N ASP A 371 -21.81 10.60 -22.86
CA ASP A 371 -20.40 10.34 -23.12
C ASP A 371 -19.82 9.26 -22.19
N GLU A 372 -20.65 8.41 -21.60
CA GLU A 372 -20.22 7.32 -20.73
C GLU A 372 -20.97 6.03 -21.06
N VAL A 373 -20.25 4.97 -21.44
CA VAL A 373 -20.84 3.64 -21.70
C VAL A 373 -20.28 2.64 -20.70
N THR A 374 -21.16 1.94 -20.00
CA THR A 374 -20.78 0.91 -19.02
C THR A 374 -21.20 -0.47 -19.51
N TYR A 375 -20.25 -1.40 -19.54
CA TYR A 375 -20.46 -2.83 -19.79
C TYR A 375 -20.36 -3.59 -18.47
N ARG A 376 -21.37 -4.40 -18.15
CA ARG A 376 -21.41 -5.24 -16.95
C ARG A 376 -21.42 -6.70 -17.36
N PHE A 377 -20.48 -7.46 -16.82
CA PHE A 377 -20.37 -8.90 -16.95
C PHE A 377 -20.87 -9.57 -15.68
N THR A 378 -21.77 -10.53 -15.82
CA THR A 378 -22.08 -11.51 -14.78
C THR A 378 -21.24 -12.75 -15.05
N LEU A 379 -20.54 -13.22 -14.03
CA LEU A 379 -19.58 -14.32 -14.10
C LEU A 379 -20.21 -15.60 -13.56
N LYS A 380 -19.88 -16.73 -14.17
CA LYS A 380 -20.32 -18.07 -13.73
C LYS A 380 -19.71 -18.48 -12.38
N THR A 381 -18.63 -17.82 -11.96
CA THR A 381 -17.91 -18.08 -10.71
C THR A 381 -17.87 -16.84 -9.83
N GLN A 382 -17.86 -17.04 -8.51
CA GLN A 382 -17.67 -15.96 -7.53
C GLN A 382 -16.20 -15.59 -7.32
N GLN A 383 -15.27 -16.47 -7.67
CA GLN A 383 -13.83 -16.17 -7.62
C GLN A 383 -13.39 -15.66 -8.99
N GLN A 384 -12.86 -14.45 -9.02
CA GLN A 384 -12.20 -13.86 -10.18
C GLN A 384 -10.70 -14.13 -10.11
N TRP A 385 -10.07 -14.44 -11.24
CA TRP A 385 -8.67 -14.91 -11.28
C TRP A 385 -7.70 -13.87 -11.85
N GLY A 386 -8.13 -12.62 -11.96
CA GLY A 386 -7.34 -11.54 -12.51
C GLY A 386 -7.92 -10.97 -13.79
N TYR A 387 -7.43 -9.79 -14.14
CA TYR A 387 -7.71 -9.15 -15.42
C TYR A 387 -6.54 -8.26 -15.88
N ASP A 388 -6.43 -8.11 -17.19
CA ASP A 388 -5.52 -7.15 -17.84
C ASP A 388 -6.31 -6.25 -18.78
N ILE A 389 -5.88 -4.99 -18.92
CA ILE A 389 -6.49 -4.04 -19.85
C ILE A 389 -5.40 -3.32 -20.63
N ARG A 390 -5.54 -3.28 -21.95
CA ARG A 390 -4.61 -2.61 -22.86
C ARG A 390 -5.33 -2.07 -24.09
N TYR A 391 -4.66 -1.21 -24.84
CA TYR A 391 -5.08 -0.82 -26.18
C TYR A 391 -4.28 -1.57 -27.26
N GLU A 392 -4.97 -2.12 -28.24
CA GLU A 392 -4.40 -2.61 -29.50
C GLU A 392 -4.83 -1.67 -30.64
N GLY A 393 -3.94 -0.75 -31.00
CA GLY A 393 -4.34 0.42 -31.78
C GLY A 393 -5.33 1.26 -30.98
N THR A 394 -6.56 1.40 -31.48
CA THR A 394 -7.64 2.08 -30.75
C THR A 394 -8.63 1.10 -30.10
N THR A 395 -8.47 -0.21 -30.29
CA THR A 395 -9.37 -1.19 -29.68
C THR A 395 -8.94 -1.42 -28.24
N LEU A 396 -9.84 -1.18 -27.28
CA LEU A 396 -9.59 -1.60 -25.90
C LEU A 396 -9.77 -3.11 -25.82
N VAL A 397 -8.78 -3.80 -25.26
CA VAL A 397 -8.82 -5.24 -24.97
C VAL A 397 -8.85 -5.42 -23.47
N LEU A 398 -9.96 -5.96 -22.96
CA LEU A 398 -10.08 -6.47 -21.60
C LEU A 398 -9.85 -7.98 -21.65
N VAL A 399 -8.93 -8.47 -20.84
CA VAL A 399 -8.68 -9.90 -20.61
C VAL A 399 -9.19 -10.26 -19.24
N LEU A 400 -10.07 -11.24 -19.14
CA LEU A 400 -10.48 -11.88 -17.89
C LEU A 400 -9.79 -13.24 -17.81
N HIS A 401 -8.98 -13.47 -16.77
CA HIS A 401 -8.25 -14.73 -16.60
C HIS A 401 -9.17 -15.83 -16.09
N HIS A 402 -8.99 -17.06 -16.60
CA HIS A 402 -9.75 -18.23 -16.18
C HIS A 402 -9.17 -18.84 -14.89
N PRO A 403 -9.98 -19.63 -14.14
CA PRO A 403 -9.46 -20.46 -13.06
C PRO A 403 -8.34 -21.39 -13.53
N PRO A 404 -7.41 -21.80 -12.64
CA PRO A 404 -6.41 -22.81 -12.96
C PRO A 404 -7.08 -24.12 -13.35
N ALA A 405 -6.61 -24.75 -14.42
CA ALA A 405 -7.06 -26.08 -14.86
C ALA A 405 -6.45 -27.18 -13.99
N LEU A 406 -6.99 -27.37 -12.78
CA LEU A 406 -6.53 -28.37 -11.83
C LEU A 406 -6.73 -29.79 -12.34
N ARG A 407 -5.80 -30.68 -12.00
CA ARG A 407 -5.87 -32.10 -12.36
C ARG A 407 -6.17 -32.95 -11.12
N PRO A 408 -7.22 -33.79 -11.15
CA PRO A 408 -7.46 -34.75 -10.08
C PRO A 408 -6.26 -35.70 -9.91
N GLY A 409 -5.80 -35.91 -8.68
CA GLY A 409 -4.67 -36.79 -8.41
C GLY A 409 -3.98 -36.53 -7.06
N PRO A 410 -2.83 -37.19 -6.80
CA PRO A 410 -2.07 -37.01 -5.57
C PRO A 410 -1.37 -35.64 -5.47
N GLN A 411 -1.33 -34.89 -6.56
CA GLN A 411 -0.78 -33.53 -6.63
C GLN A 411 -1.92 -32.53 -6.87
N PRO A 412 -2.63 -32.10 -5.82
CA PRO A 412 -3.90 -31.38 -5.95
C PRO A 412 -3.76 -29.97 -6.53
N LEU A 413 -2.55 -29.40 -6.55
CA LEU A 413 -2.26 -28.09 -7.13
C LEU A 413 -1.65 -28.19 -8.54
N GLN A 414 -1.62 -29.38 -9.14
CA GLN A 414 -1.12 -29.55 -10.51
C GLN A 414 -1.95 -28.72 -11.49
N GLY A 415 -1.28 -27.80 -12.21
CA GLY A 415 -1.90 -26.83 -13.12
C GLY A 415 -1.99 -25.42 -12.56
N MET A 416 -1.73 -25.23 -11.25
CA MET A 416 -1.67 -23.93 -10.62
C MET A 416 -0.27 -23.31 -10.74
N ARG A 417 -0.24 -21.99 -10.88
CA ARG A 417 0.98 -21.16 -10.88
C ARG A 417 0.86 -20.19 -9.72
N ILE A 418 1.81 -20.19 -8.79
CA ILE A 418 1.79 -19.35 -7.60
C ILE A 418 3.07 -18.55 -7.58
N LEU A 419 2.94 -17.22 -7.46
CA LEU A 419 4.09 -16.36 -7.22
C LEU A 419 4.22 -16.12 -5.72
N LEU A 420 5.42 -16.33 -5.20
CA LEU A 420 5.81 -15.96 -3.85
C LEU A 420 6.83 -14.82 -3.93
N ASP A 421 6.55 -13.77 -3.17
CA ASP A 421 7.39 -12.59 -3.05
C ASP A 421 7.89 -12.48 -1.60
N PRO A 422 9.10 -12.98 -1.30
CA PRO A 422 9.70 -12.76 0.01
C PRO A 422 10.00 -11.27 0.18
N GLY A 423 9.37 -10.64 1.17
CA GLY A 423 9.52 -9.22 1.47
C GLY A 423 10.98 -8.81 1.65
N HIS A 424 11.28 -7.54 1.34
CA HIS A 424 12.60 -6.93 1.56
C HIS A 424 13.74 -7.64 0.80
N GLY A 425 14.99 -7.41 1.20
CA GLY A 425 16.16 -8.11 0.66
C GLY A 425 17.37 -7.21 0.41
N GLY A 426 18.54 -7.82 0.37
CA GLY A 426 19.80 -7.12 0.18
C GLY A 426 20.29 -6.41 1.45
N PRO A 427 21.40 -5.66 1.35
CA PRO A 427 22.10 -5.15 2.53
C PRO A 427 21.38 -4.00 3.24
N ASN A 428 20.49 -3.28 2.56
CA ASN A 428 19.89 -2.03 3.06
C ASN A 428 18.41 -2.16 3.42
N ASP A 429 17.66 -3.04 2.74
CA ASP A 429 16.25 -3.28 3.03
C ASP A 429 16.12 -4.48 3.97
N LEU A 430 16.25 -4.22 5.27
CA LEU A 430 16.20 -5.23 6.32
C LEU A 430 14.77 -5.63 6.71
N GLY A 431 13.77 -4.82 6.33
CA GLY A 431 12.44 -4.87 6.92
C GLY A 431 12.45 -4.57 8.42
N ALA A 432 11.42 -5.02 9.13
CA ALA A 432 11.34 -4.94 10.57
C ALA A 432 12.51 -5.71 11.23
N ARG A 433 12.89 -5.31 12.45
CA ARG A 433 13.96 -5.96 13.21
C ARG A 433 13.43 -6.38 14.57
N GLY A 434 13.62 -7.66 14.90
CA GLY A 434 13.22 -8.19 16.20
C GLY A 434 14.17 -7.78 17.34
N PRO A 435 13.86 -8.16 18.59
CA PRO A 435 14.64 -7.86 19.80
C PRO A 435 16.15 -8.07 19.70
N THR A 436 16.62 -9.05 18.93
CA THR A 436 18.04 -9.38 18.73
C THR A 436 18.69 -8.66 17.55
N GLY A 437 17.93 -7.84 16.82
CA GLY A 437 18.34 -7.19 15.57
C GLY A 437 18.19 -8.08 14.33
N TYR A 438 17.67 -9.31 14.50
CA TYR A 438 17.38 -10.23 13.40
C TYR A 438 16.36 -9.60 12.43
N PRO A 439 16.68 -9.51 11.13
CA PRO A 439 15.88 -8.77 10.18
C PRO A 439 14.77 -9.63 9.56
N GLU A 440 13.63 -9.00 9.28
CA GLU A 440 12.46 -9.60 8.64
C GLU A 440 12.81 -10.24 7.29
N LYS A 441 13.69 -9.60 6.51
CA LYS A 441 14.08 -10.09 5.18
C LYS A 441 14.56 -11.56 5.19
N ASP A 442 15.17 -11.99 6.30
CA ASP A 442 15.73 -13.34 6.42
C ASP A 442 14.60 -14.34 6.70
N VAL A 443 13.74 -14.08 7.70
CA VAL A 443 12.57 -14.93 8.00
C VAL A 443 11.62 -15.01 6.81
N ALA A 444 11.34 -13.89 6.15
CA ALA A 444 10.46 -13.85 4.99
C ALA A 444 10.99 -14.74 3.86
N LEU A 445 12.32 -14.78 3.65
CA LEU A 445 12.95 -15.67 2.69
C LEU A 445 12.83 -17.13 3.11
N ASP A 446 13.17 -17.45 4.36
CA ASP A 446 13.16 -18.82 4.89
C ASP A 446 11.76 -19.44 4.76
N ILE A 447 10.72 -18.74 5.22
CA ILE A 447 9.32 -19.19 5.09
C ILE A 447 8.90 -19.37 3.64
N SER A 448 9.30 -18.44 2.76
CA SER A 448 8.89 -18.53 1.36
C SER A 448 9.56 -19.70 0.64
N LEU A 449 10.80 -20.06 1.00
CA LEU A 449 11.49 -21.25 0.48
C LEU A 449 10.83 -22.54 0.98
N LEU A 450 10.46 -22.61 2.26
CA LEU A 450 9.70 -23.75 2.80
C LEU A 450 8.33 -23.88 2.12
N LEU A 451 7.61 -22.76 1.97
CA LEU A 451 6.32 -22.72 1.29
C LEU A 451 6.44 -23.14 -0.19
N ARG A 452 7.50 -22.69 -0.89
CA ARG A 452 7.78 -23.14 -2.26
C ARG A 452 7.84 -24.67 -2.31
N ASP A 453 8.65 -25.28 -1.44
CA ASP A 453 8.87 -26.72 -1.46
C ASP A 453 7.56 -27.50 -1.17
N GLU A 454 6.75 -27.03 -0.23
CA GLU A 454 5.42 -27.60 0.07
C GLU A 454 4.45 -27.49 -1.12
N LEU A 455 4.43 -26.33 -1.80
CA LEU A 455 3.58 -26.09 -2.96
C LEU A 455 4.01 -26.92 -4.18
N GLU A 456 5.31 -27.03 -4.43
CA GLU A 456 5.86 -27.85 -5.51
C GLU A 456 5.61 -29.35 -5.27
N GLN A 457 5.71 -29.82 -4.02
CA GLN A 457 5.36 -31.21 -3.68
C GLN A 457 3.89 -31.52 -4.00
N ARG A 458 3.00 -30.53 -3.84
CA ARG A 458 1.57 -30.60 -4.19
C ARG A 458 1.29 -30.38 -5.68
N GLY A 459 2.32 -30.13 -6.49
CA GLY A 459 2.27 -30.03 -7.96
C GLY A 459 2.11 -28.62 -8.52
N ALA A 460 2.13 -27.58 -7.68
CA ALA A 460 2.09 -26.21 -8.17
C ALA A 460 3.40 -25.85 -8.90
N THR A 461 3.31 -24.96 -9.87
CA THR A 461 4.49 -24.26 -10.40
C THR A 461 4.71 -22.99 -9.56
N VAL A 462 5.83 -22.91 -8.86
CA VAL A 462 6.14 -21.76 -8.01
C VAL A 462 7.12 -20.81 -8.71
N ILE A 463 6.81 -19.52 -8.65
CA ILE A 463 7.65 -18.43 -9.15
C ILE A 463 8.07 -17.60 -7.94
N MET A 464 9.38 -17.38 -7.77
CA MET A 464 9.92 -16.60 -6.65
C MET A 464 10.45 -15.26 -7.17
N SER A 465 10.14 -14.16 -6.49
CA SER A 465 10.77 -12.87 -6.81
C SER A 465 12.24 -12.81 -6.43
N ARG A 466 12.63 -13.55 -5.39
CA ARG A 466 14.01 -13.82 -4.98
C ARG A 466 14.12 -15.18 -4.29
N THR A 467 15.28 -15.82 -4.41
CA THR A 467 15.62 -17.08 -3.70
C THR A 467 16.86 -16.93 -2.83
N GLU A 468 17.38 -15.71 -2.73
CA GLU A 468 18.59 -15.34 -2.00
C GLU A 468 18.43 -13.93 -1.42
N ASP A 469 19.38 -13.50 -0.61
CA ASP A 469 19.41 -12.17 0.00
C ASP A 469 19.90 -11.11 -1.01
N VAL A 470 19.00 -10.71 -1.90
CA VAL A 470 19.24 -9.70 -2.94
C VAL A 470 18.17 -8.62 -2.90
N ASP A 471 18.57 -7.41 -3.31
CA ASP A 471 17.63 -6.31 -3.48
C ASP A 471 16.79 -6.52 -4.74
N VAL A 472 15.47 -6.37 -4.61
CA VAL A 472 14.51 -6.44 -5.71
C VAL A 472 13.54 -5.27 -5.57
N GLY A 473 13.59 -4.34 -6.53
CA GLY A 473 12.77 -3.14 -6.50
C GLY A 473 11.27 -3.45 -6.62
N LEU A 474 10.43 -2.63 -5.98
CA LEU A 474 8.97 -2.78 -6.02
C LEU A 474 8.41 -2.83 -7.45
N GLY A 475 9.00 -2.07 -8.38
CA GLY A 475 8.62 -2.09 -9.79
C GLY A 475 8.88 -3.45 -10.45
N ASP A 476 10.03 -4.06 -10.16
CA ASP A 476 10.41 -5.36 -10.73
C ASP A 476 9.53 -6.49 -10.20
N ARG A 477 9.17 -6.44 -8.91
CA ARG A 477 8.22 -7.40 -8.31
C ARG A 477 6.85 -7.34 -8.98
N VAL A 478 6.33 -6.13 -9.19
CA VAL A 478 5.05 -5.92 -9.90
C VAL A 478 5.14 -6.40 -11.35
N ASN A 479 6.23 -6.08 -12.05
CA ASN A 479 6.46 -6.53 -13.43
C ASN A 479 6.57 -8.06 -13.52
N LEU A 480 7.16 -8.72 -12.52
CA LEU A 480 7.23 -10.19 -12.46
C LEU A 480 5.83 -10.80 -12.32
N ILE A 481 4.96 -10.24 -11.47
CA ILE A 481 3.56 -10.68 -11.35
C ILE A 481 2.83 -10.54 -12.70
N GLN A 482 2.97 -9.39 -13.36
CA GLN A 482 2.31 -9.13 -14.64
C GLN A 482 2.82 -10.06 -15.76
N SER A 483 4.14 -10.22 -15.88
CA SER A 483 4.74 -10.99 -16.98
C SER A 483 4.64 -12.51 -16.81
N SER A 484 4.59 -13.01 -15.57
CA SER A 484 4.49 -14.45 -15.28
C SER A 484 3.05 -14.97 -15.25
N ASN A 485 2.05 -14.08 -15.19
CA ASN A 485 0.63 -14.39 -15.15
C ASN A 485 0.29 -15.54 -14.16
N PRO A 486 0.61 -15.40 -12.87
CA PRO A 486 0.31 -16.41 -11.87
C PRO A 486 -1.20 -16.47 -11.61
N HIS A 487 -1.69 -17.57 -11.04
CA HIS A 487 -3.08 -17.68 -10.59
C HIS A 487 -3.28 -17.10 -9.18
N LEU A 488 -2.19 -16.94 -8.42
CA LEU A 488 -2.15 -16.32 -7.10
C LEU A 488 -0.76 -15.69 -6.89
N ALA A 489 -0.70 -14.49 -6.34
CA ALA A 489 0.54 -13.86 -5.90
C ALA A 489 0.48 -13.56 -4.40
N LEU A 490 1.50 -13.99 -3.65
CA LEU A 490 1.61 -13.81 -2.20
C LEU A 490 2.89 -13.06 -1.87
N SER A 491 2.75 -11.93 -1.19
CA SER A 491 3.88 -11.19 -0.60
C SER A 491 4.01 -11.61 0.86
N VAL A 492 5.14 -12.17 1.26
CA VAL A 492 5.37 -12.73 2.60
C VAL A 492 6.16 -11.74 3.46
N HIS A 493 5.56 -11.30 4.57
CA HIS A 493 6.09 -10.28 5.48
C HIS A 493 5.83 -10.64 6.95
N TYR A 494 6.50 -9.90 7.83
CA TYR A 494 6.25 -9.88 9.26
C TYR A 494 6.17 -8.44 9.79
N ASN A 495 5.22 -8.22 10.66
CA ASN A 495 4.71 -6.89 10.94
C ASN A 495 5.56 -6.14 11.97
N ALA A 496 5.40 -4.82 11.95
CA ALA A 496 5.83 -3.89 12.97
C ALA A 496 4.83 -2.73 13.05
N LEU A 497 4.85 -1.99 14.14
CA LEU A 497 3.94 -0.87 14.37
C LEU A 497 4.64 0.49 14.18
N PRO A 498 3.88 1.54 13.85
CA PRO A 498 4.36 2.91 14.00
C PRO A 498 4.65 3.24 15.47
N ASP A 499 5.45 4.28 15.73
CA ASP A 499 5.92 4.68 17.07
C ASP A 499 4.83 4.81 18.14
N ASN A 500 3.62 5.20 17.74
CA ASN A 500 2.47 5.34 18.64
C ASN A 500 1.76 4.01 18.95
N GLY A 501 2.26 2.88 18.46
CA GLY A 501 1.72 1.55 18.69
C GLY A 501 2.11 0.94 20.04
N ASP A 502 1.55 -0.24 20.30
CA ASP A 502 1.82 -1.05 21.49
C ASP A 502 2.41 -2.40 21.06
N ALA A 503 3.73 -2.49 21.10
CA ALA A 503 4.46 -3.66 20.61
C ALA A 503 4.24 -4.92 21.46
N ILE A 504 3.99 -4.78 22.76
CA ILE A 504 3.78 -5.92 23.68
C ILE A 504 2.37 -6.48 23.52
N ASN A 505 1.36 -5.61 23.38
CA ASN A 505 -0.03 -6.03 23.35
C ASN A 505 -0.60 -6.24 21.95
N THR A 506 0.20 -6.04 20.91
CA THR A 506 -0.20 -6.33 19.53
C THR A 506 0.52 -7.57 19.03
N ALA A 507 -0.26 -8.51 18.53
CA ALA A 507 0.23 -9.77 18.01
C ALA A 507 -0.72 -10.33 16.94
N GLY A 508 -0.24 -11.32 16.18
CA GLY A 508 -1.08 -12.16 15.35
C GLY A 508 -0.91 -11.99 13.85
N ILE A 509 -1.72 -12.75 13.12
CA ILE A 509 -1.67 -12.85 11.67
C ILE A 509 -2.54 -11.77 11.05
N GLY A 510 -1.99 -11.06 10.07
CA GLY A 510 -2.66 -10.07 9.26
C GLY A 510 -2.63 -10.42 7.78
N THR A 511 -3.64 -10.00 7.02
CA THR A 511 -3.60 -10.08 5.56
C THR A 511 -4.08 -8.78 4.93
N PHE A 512 -3.51 -8.45 3.78
CA PHE A 512 -3.76 -7.21 3.06
C PHE A 512 -4.15 -7.49 1.61
N TRP A 513 -5.17 -6.79 1.15
CA TRP A 513 -5.69 -6.90 -0.21
C TRP A 513 -6.07 -5.51 -0.75
N TYR A 514 -6.26 -5.40 -2.07
CA TYR A 514 -6.65 -4.13 -2.71
C TYR A 514 -7.75 -4.32 -3.75
N ASN A 515 -7.54 -5.21 -4.72
CA ASN A 515 -8.55 -5.55 -5.72
C ASN A 515 -9.55 -6.58 -5.16
N ALA A 516 -10.85 -6.47 -5.51
CA ALA A 516 -11.91 -7.32 -4.95
C ALA A 516 -11.64 -8.83 -5.14
N GLN A 517 -11.02 -9.20 -6.27
CA GLN A 517 -10.59 -10.57 -6.56
C GLN A 517 -9.66 -11.20 -5.50
N ALA A 518 -8.95 -10.38 -4.72
CA ALA A 518 -8.01 -10.81 -3.69
C ALA A 518 -8.63 -10.86 -2.28
N HIS A 519 -9.84 -10.33 -2.09
CA HIS A 519 -10.48 -10.30 -0.77
C HIS A 519 -10.76 -11.71 -0.23
N ARG A 520 -11.35 -12.59 -1.04
CA ARG A 520 -11.66 -13.96 -0.64
C ARG A 520 -10.41 -14.76 -0.25
N PRO A 521 -9.34 -14.86 -1.08
CA PRO A 521 -8.13 -15.55 -0.64
C PRO A 521 -7.49 -14.92 0.60
N ALA A 522 -7.52 -13.60 0.76
CA ALA A 522 -7.01 -12.95 1.97
C ALA A 522 -7.75 -13.43 3.23
N VAL A 523 -9.09 -13.44 3.21
CA VAL A 523 -9.91 -13.91 4.34
C VAL A 523 -9.71 -15.40 4.63
N VAL A 524 -9.72 -16.24 3.59
CA VAL A 524 -9.56 -17.70 3.76
C VAL A 524 -8.19 -18.01 4.35
N LEU A 525 -7.11 -17.45 3.80
CA LEU A 525 -5.76 -17.67 4.30
C LEU A 525 -5.63 -17.15 5.74
N HIS A 526 -6.10 -15.93 6.03
CA HIS A 526 -6.08 -15.38 7.39
C HIS A 526 -6.74 -16.33 8.40
N ASN A 527 -8.00 -16.69 8.17
CA ASN A 527 -8.77 -17.50 9.12
C ASN A 527 -8.16 -18.90 9.27
N TYR A 528 -7.76 -19.51 8.15
CA TYR A 528 -7.15 -20.83 8.16
C TYR A 528 -5.88 -20.87 9.03
N LEU A 529 -5.01 -19.88 8.90
CA LEU A 529 -3.78 -19.80 9.67
C LEU A 529 -4.04 -19.50 11.15
N VAL A 530 -4.93 -18.55 11.45
CA VAL A 530 -5.33 -18.21 12.82
C VAL A 530 -5.84 -19.46 13.55
N GLU A 531 -6.75 -20.21 12.93
CA GLU A 531 -7.35 -21.40 13.52
C GLU A 531 -6.36 -22.57 13.63
N THR A 532 -5.62 -22.88 12.56
CA THR A 532 -4.74 -24.06 12.49
C THR A 532 -3.49 -23.92 13.38
N LEU A 533 -2.97 -22.70 13.50
CA LEU A 533 -1.78 -22.41 14.28
C LEU A 533 -2.11 -21.94 15.70
N GLY A 534 -3.38 -21.65 16.00
CA GLY A 534 -3.80 -21.13 17.30
C GLY A 534 -3.21 -19.76 17.60
N ARG A 535 -3.07 -18.91 16.57
CA ARG A 535 -2.47 -17.58 16.68
C ARG A 535 -3.54 -16.50 16.84
N PRO A 536 -3.21 -15.33 17.45
CA PRO A 536 -4.12 -14.20 17.45
C PRO A 536 -4.45 -13.73 16.03
N SER A 537 -5.64 -13.15 15.87
CA SER A 537 -6.04 -12.44 14.65
C SER A 537 -5.63 -10.98 14.76
N TYR A 538 -4.77 -10.50 13.88
CA TYR A 538 -4.52 -9.07 13.72
C TYR A 538 -5.57 -8.44 12.77
N GLY A 539 -5.98 -9.18 11.74
CA GLY A 539 -7.14 -8.84 10.91
C GLY A 539 -6.91 -8.92 9.40
N VAL A 540 -7.95 -8.55 8.65
CA VAL A 540 -7.94 -8.51 7.18
C VAL A 540 -8.17 -7.07 6.73
N PHE A 541 -7.19 -6.49 6.04
CA PHE A 541 -7.15 -5.06 5.74
C PHE A 541 -7.21 -4.79 4.24
N TRP A 542 -8.04 -3.83 3.84
CA TRP A 542 -7.91 -3.21 2.53
C TRP A 542 -6.78 -2.18 2.58
N ASN A 543 -5.76 -2.31 1.73
CA ASN A 543 -4.65 -1.37 1.72
C ASN A 543 -4.00 -1.22 0.34
N ASN A 544 -3.61 0.00 0.04
CA ASN A 544 -2.99 0.43 -1.21
C ASN A 544 -1.48 0.13 -1.23
N LEU A 545 -1.09 -1.14 -1.08
CA LEU A 545 0.30 -1.60 -1.08
C LEU A 545 0.75 -1.96 -2.50
N ALA A 546 2.05 -1.80 -2.81
CA ALA A 546 2.55 -2.02 -4.16
C ALA A 546 2.25 -3.44 -4.68
N LEU A 547 2.35 -4.45 -3.80
CA LEU A 547 2.18 -5.86 -4.11
C LEU A 547 0.72 -6.33 -4.03
N THR A 548 -0.21 -5.53 -3.51
CA THR A 548 -1.66 -5.85 -3.54
C THR A 548 -2.38 -5.24 -4.76
N ARG A 549 -1.77 -4.23 -5.39
CA ARG A 549 -2.30 -3.53 -6.57
C ARG A 549 -2.37 -4.30 -7.88
N PRO A 550 -1.51 -5.30 -8.18
CA PRO A 550 -1.57 -6.00 -9.46
C PRO A 550 -2.98 -6.55 -9.73
N THR A 551 -3.44 -6.37 -10.97
CA THR A 551 -4.77 -6.82 -11.42
C THR A 551 -4.70 -8.18 -12.11
N THR A 552 -3.53 -8.54 -12.65
CA THR A 552 -3.29 -9.77 -13.40
C THR A 552 -3.61 -11.04 -12.61
N ALA A 553 -3.53 -11.00 -11.28
CA ALA A 553 -3.87 -12.12 -10.40
C ALA A 553 -4.47 -11.62 -9.07
N PRO A 554 -5.19 -12.45 -8.31
CA PRO A 554 -5.39 -12.22 -6.88
C PRO A 554 -4.02 -12.06 -6.20
N SER A 555 -3.79 -10.87 -5.63
CA SER A 555 -2.53 -10.54 -4.95
C SER A 555 -2.80 -10.16 -3.49
N VAL A 556 -2.22 -10.94 -2.58
CA VAL A 556 -2.39 -10.80 -1.13
C VAL A 556 -1.02 -10.58 -0.50
N LEU A 557 -0.94 -9.63 0.42
CA LEU A 557 0.23 -9.50 1.30
C LEU A 557 -0.11 -10.11 2.66
N LEU A 558 0.79 -10.95 3.17
CA LEU A 558 0.66 -11.72 4.38
C LEU A 558 1.60 -11.13 5.43
N GLU A 559 1.04 -10.76 6.58
CA GLU A 559 1.80 -10.42 7.78
C GLU A 559 1.68 -11.59 8.76
N LEU A 560 2.73 -12.41 8.87
CA LEU A 560 2.64 -13.73 9.51
C LEU A 560 2.93 -13.71 11.03
N GLY A 561 2.99 -12.52 11.63
CA GLY A 561 3.30 -12.25 13.05
C GLY A 561 4.05 -10.93 13.19
N PHE A 562 4.28 -10.43 14.39
CA PHE A 562 5.02 -9.19 14.63
C PHE A 562 6.47 -9.46 15.05
N MET A 563 7.44 -8.97 14.27
CA MET A 563 8.87 -9.07 14.62
C MET A 563 9.19 -8.37 15.94
N ILE A 564 8.47 -7.29 16.24
CA ILE A 564 8.72 -6.41 17.38
C ILE A 564 8.13 -6.91 18.70
N ASN A 565 7.21 -7.87 18.64
CA ASN A 565 6.62 -8.45 19.84
C ASN A 565 7.56 -9.54 20.40
N PRO A 566 8.05 -9.41 21.66
CA PRO A 566 9.00 -10.36 22.24
C PRO A 566 8.56 -11.82 22.19
N ASP A 567 7.28 -12.10 22.43
CA ASP A 567 6.75 -13.47 22.48
C ASP A 567 6.46 -14.01 21.09
N GLU A 568 6.04 -13.17 20.14
CA GLU A 568 5.92 -13.61 18.75
C GLU A 568 7.29 -13.86 18.12
N PHE A 569 8.28 -13.02 18.41
CA PHE A 569 9.61 -13.15 17.82
C PHE A 569 10.22 -14.55 18.05
N GLU A 570 10.08 -15.11 19.25
CA GLU A 570 10.53 -16.48 19.56
C GLU A 570 9.87 -17.53 18.65
N TRP A 571 8.57 -17.37 18.36
CA TRP A 571 7.84 -18.26 17.47
C TRP A 571 8.22 -18.04 16.01
N VAL A 572 8.41 -16.79 15.60
CA VAL A 572 8.75 -16.39 14.22
C VAL A 572 10.10 -16.97 13.79
N ILE A 573 11.08 -17.05 14.69
CA ILE A 573 12.43 -17.56 14.39
C ILE A 573 12.61 -19.06 14.66
N ASP A 574 11.59 -19.75 15.20
CA ASP A 574 11.69 -21.19 15.49
C ASP A 574 11.53 -22.02 14.20
N PRO A 575 12.56 -22.77 13.76
CA PRO A 575 12.50 -23.55 12.52
C PRO A 575 11.35 -24.60 12.48
N VAL A 576 10.94 -25.13 13.63
CA VAL A 576 9.83 -26.10 13.70
C VAL A 576 8.50 -25.42 13.41
N GLU A 577 8.30 -24.24 14.00
CA GLU A 577 7.09 -23.45 13.78
C GLU A 577 7.07 -22.82 12.39
N GLN A 578 8.23 -22.45 11.83
CA GLN A 578 8.38 -22.02 10.45
C GLN A 578 7.91 -23.10 9.45
N GLN A 579 8.33 -24.36 9.64
CA GLN A 579 7.85 -25.48 8.81
C GLN A 579 6.34 -25.71 9.01
N ARG A 580 5.85 -25.63 10.25
CA ARG A 580 4.41 -25.78 10.54
C ARG A 580 3.58 -24.69 9.85
N LEU A 581 4.07 -23.45 9.85
CA LEU A 581 3.46 -22.31 9.15
C LEU A 581 3.46 -22.53 7.63
N ALA A 582 4.57 -22.97 7.03
CA ALA A 582 4.64 -23.28 5.61
C ALA A 582 3.63 -24.36 5.18
N ASN A 583 3.50 -25.43 5.97
CA ASN A 583 2.50 -26.49 5.75
C ASN A 583 1.07 -25.93 5.82
N ALA A 584 0.78 -25.13 6.85
CA ALA A 584 -0.54 -24.53 7.04
C ALA A 584 -0.89 -23.53 5.92
N LEU A 585 0.08 -22.78 5.40
CA LEU A 585 -0.09 -21.92 4.22
C LEU A 585 -0.43 -22.74 2.98
N ALA A 586 0.30 -23.82 2.70
CA ALA A 586 0.04 -24.69 1.57
C ALA A 586 -1.33 -25.38 1.67
N ASP A 587 -1.75 -25.77 2.87
CA ASP A 587 -3.10 -26.30 3.14
C ASP A 587 -4.19 -25.23 2.98
N GLY A 588 -3.97 -24.01 3.48
CA GLY A 588 -4.90 -22.90 3.35
C GLY A 588 -5.11 -22.46 1.89
N ILE A 589 -4.04 -22.46 1.09
CA ILE A 589 -4.13 -22.22 -0.36
C ILE A 589 -4.98 -23.30 -1.02
N LEU A 590 -4.74 -24.58 -0.69
CA LEU A 590 -5.54 -25.68 -1.22
C LEU A 590 -7.02 -25.58 -0.80
N ALA A 591 -7.29 -25.19 0.45
CA ALA A 591 -8.65 -24.96 0.94
C ALA A 591 -9.36 -23.87 0.12
N TRP A 592 -8.74 -22.69 -0.05
CA TRP A 592 -9.29 -21.61 -0.89
C TRP A 592 -9.55 -22.06 -2.33
N VAL A 593 -8.59 -22.78 -2.92
CA VAL A 593 -8.70 -23.27 -4.30
C VAL A 593 -9.89 -24.20 -4.45
N ASN A 594 -10.09 -25.14 -3.52
CA ASN A 594 -11.23 -26.07 -3.56
C ASN A 594 -12.58 -25.37 -3.43
N GLU A 595 -12.67 -24.29 -2.63
CA GLU A 595 -13.91 -23.51 -2.52
C GLU A 595 -14.17 -22.56 -3.69
N SER A 596 -13.16 -22.37 -4.55
CA SER A 596 -13.18 -21.45 -5.69
C SER A 596 -13.45 -22.13 -7.03
N GLN A 597 -13.59 -23.47 -7.02
CA GLN A 597 -13.97 -24.27 -8.19
C GLN A 597 -15.47 -24.25 -8.46
#